data_AF-A0A1V5ZJZ5-F1
#
_entry.id   AF-A0A1V5ZJZ5-F1
#
_cell.length_a   1.000
_cell.length_b   1.000
_cell.length_c   1.000
_cell.angle_alpha   90.00
_cell.angle_beta   90.00
_cell.angle_gamma   90.00
#
_symmetry.space_group_name_H-M   'P 1'
#
loop_
_entity.id
_entity.type
_entity.pdbx_description
1 polymer ?
#
loop_
_entity_poly.entity_id
_entity_poly.type
_entity_poly.pdbx_seq_one_letter_code
_entity_poly.pdbx_strand_id
1 'polypeptide(L)'
;MQLELLLNEVELETKDKQLNILFDNYLSQVFSPSFKKRIDETLKNRISFKEVVDKTKNVVAYTIGNTIYVNSPVFYSKNINKGILFLLHEFIHILQNSKSFFIVNKFNDIKNTEARLYSLVQKNLIKPYSVFLTGKNQNLHSSGKDEILTYQMNNSIDWSAVKEGTKEKYIQILKQSKLFNLNSNFWKKRI
;
A
#
# COMPACT_ATOMS: atom_id res chain seq x y z
N MET A 1 -17.95 -15.38 29.32
CA MET A 1 -18.71 -14.99 28.11
C MET A 1 -17.79 -14.11 27.27
N GLN A 2 -17.03 -14.72 26.35
CA GLN A 2 -16.08 -14.05 25.45
C GLN A 2 -16.41 -14.54 24.05
N LEU A 3 -17.25 -13.82 23.30
CA LEU A 3 -17.53 -14.07 21.88
C LEU A 3 -18.57 -13.03 21.41
N GLU A 4 -18.11 -11.82 21.11
CA GLU A 4 -18.77 -10.88 20.17
C GLU A 4 -17.97 -9.57 19.99
N LEU A 5 -16.64 -9.69 19.92
CA LEU A 5 -15.84 -8.71 19.18
C LEU A 5 -15.78 -9.21 17.73
N LEU A 6 -16.94 -9.20 17.05
CA LEU A 6 -17.01 -9.05 15.60
C LEU A 6 -16.52 -7.63 15.30
N LEU A 7 -15.23 -7.40 15.52
CA LEU A 7 -14.58 -6.12 15.33
C LEU A 7 -14.71 -5.77 13.85
N ASN A 8 -15.13 -4.54 13.61
CA ASN A 8 -15.11 -3.94 12.28
C ASN A 8 -13.67 -4.04 11.79
N GLU A 9 -13.35 -5.01 10.96
CA GLU A 9 -12.03 -5.21 10.36
C GLU A 9 -12.21 -5.26 8.84
N VAL A 10 -11.19 -4.84 8.11
CA VAL A 10 -11.14 -5.10 6.67
C VAL A 10 -10.90 -6.58 6.44
N GLU A 11 -11.88 -7.23 5.81
CA GLU A 11 -11.76 -8.60 5.34
C GLU A 11 -11.60 -8.62 3.81
N LEU A 12 -10.66 -9.42 3.33
CA LEU A 12 -10.60 -9.85 1.93
C LEU A 12 -11.66 -10.95 1.76
N GLU A 13 -12.46 -10.86 0.70
CA GLU A 13 -13.44 -11.90 0.32
C GLU A 13 -12.74 -13.17 -0.21
N THR A 14 -11.99 -13.87 0.64
CA THR A 14 -11.21 -15.07 0.32
C THR A 14 -11.59 -16.25 1.21
N LYS A 15 -11.39 -17.48 0.70
CA LYS A 15 -11.52 -18.70 1.50
C LYS A 15 -10.33 -18.94 2.43
N ASP A 16 -9.21 -18.25 2.21
CA ASP A 16 -8.01 -18.36 3.03
C ASP A 16 -8.09 -17.46 4.26
N LYS A 17 -8.54 -18.03 5.38
CA LYS A 17 -8.62 -17.32 6.66
C LYS A 17 -7.26 -16.86 7.17
N GLN A 18 -6.19 -17.59 6.88
CA GLN A 18 -4.85 -17.21 7.30
C GLN A 18 -4.38 -15.95 6.57
N LEU A 19 -4.72 -15.82 5.28
CA LEU A 19 -4.44 -14.62 4.50
C LEU A 19 -5.11 -13.38 5.10
N ASN A 20 -6.38 -13.47 5.51
CA ASN A 20 -7.10 -12.39 6.18
C ASN A 20 -6.44 -11.96 7.50
N ILE A 21 -6.14 -12.93 8.38
CA ILE A 21 -5.48 -12.67 9.66
C ILE A 21 -4.13 -12.00 9.43
N LEU A 22 -3.32 -12.50 8.49
CA LEU A 22 -2.03 -11.91 8.19
C LEU A 22 -2.18 -10.51 7.60
N PHE A 23 -3.10 -10.31 6.66
CA PHE A 23 -3.33 -9.01 6.05
C PHE A 23 -3.71 -7.95 7.09
N ASP A 24 -4.65 -8.24 7.99
CA ASP A 24 -5.04 -7.32 9.05
C ASP A 24 -3.88 -7.01 10.02
N ASN A 25 -3.11 -8.04 10.40
CA ASN A 25 -1.90 -7.86 11.20
C ASN A 25 -0.90 -6.91 10.55
N TYR A 26 -0.76 -6.97 9.22
CA TYR A 26 0.07 -6.03 8.48
C TYR A 26 -0.55 -4.63 8.42
N LEU A 27 -1.86 -4.49 8.25
CA LEU A 27 -2.53 -3.18 8.32
C LEU A 27 -2.28 -2.49 9.66
N SER A 28 -2.31 -3.23 10.77
CA SER A 28 -1.99 -2.75 12.13
C SER A 28 -0.52 -2.31 12.28
N GLN A 29 0.39 -2.86 11.49
CA GLN A 29 1.78 -2.42 11.44
C GLN A 29 1.99 -1.22 10.51
N VAL A 30 1.22 -1.11 9.43
CA VAL A 30 1.36 -0.03 8.46
C VAL A 30 0.73 1.27 9.00
N PHE A 31 -0.52 1.19 9.45
CA PHE A 31 -1.33 2.36 9.77
C PHE A 31 -1.36 2.62 11.27
N SER A 32 -1.50 3.90 11.64
CA SER A 32 -1.73 4.28 13.04
C SER A 32 -3.06 3.70 13.53
N PRO A 33 -3.23 3.42 14.83
CA PRO A 33 -4.48 2.83 15.34
C PRO A 33 -5.72 3.65 14.97
N SER A 34 -5.62 4.98 15.01
CA SER A 34 -6.73 5.87 14.62
C SER A 34 -7.03 5.81 13.12
N PHE A 35 -6.00 5.72 12.27
CA PHE A 35 -6.18 5.59 10.82
C PHE A 35 -6.74 4.21 10.44
N LYS A 36 -6.25 3.14 11.07
CA LYS A 36 -6.77 1.77 10.88
C LYS A 36 -8.25 1.70 11.24
N LYS A 37 -8.64 2.25 12.40
CA LYS A 37 -10.06 2.31 12.78
C LYS A 37 -10.93 2.97 11.71
N ARG A 38 -10.48 4.08 11.12
CA ARG A 38 -11.21 4.73 10.02
C ARG A 38 -11.25 3.88 8.75
N ILE A 39 -10.14 3.21 8.39
CA ILE A 39 -10.12 2.23 7.29
C ILE A 39 -11.24 1.21 7.51
N ASP A 40 -11.23 0.59 8.68
CA ASP A 40 -12.15 -0.47 9.04
C ASP A 40 -13.60 0.00 8.98
N GLU A 41 -13.93 1.14 9.59
CA GLU A 41 -15.28 1.73 9.56
C GLU A 41 -15.77 2.09 8.15
N THR A 42 -14.85 2.47 7.25
CA THR A 42 -15.18 2.98 5.92
C THR A 42 -15.27 1.88 4.86
N LEU A 43 -14.40 0.86 4.98
CA LEU A 43 -14.19 -0.19 3.99
C LEU A 43 -14.63 -1.58 4.43
N LYS A 44 -15.23 -1.72 5.62
CA LYS A 44 -15.84 -2.97 6.10
C LYS A 44 -16.66 -3.65 5.00
N ASN A 45 -16.27 -4.87 4.64
CA ASN A 45 -16.93 -5.71 3.62
C ASN A 45 -17.08 -5.03 2.24
N ARG A 46 -16.22 -4.05 1.92
CA ARG A 46 -16.24 -3.32 0.65
C ARG A 46 -15.00 -3.57 -0.19
N ILE A 47 -14.17 -4.53 0.19
CA ILE A 47 -12.98 -4.90 -0.58
C ILE A 47 -13.17 -6.31 -1.09
N SER A 48 -13.41 -6.41 -2.39
CA SER A 48 -13.52 -7.71 -3.04
C SER A 48 -12.13 -8.25 -3.36
N PHE A 49 -11.96 -9.54 -3.13
CA PHE A 49 -10.75 -10.27 -3.48
C PHE A 49 -11.11 -11.29 -4.57
N LYS A 50 -10.44 -11.20 -5.72
CA LYS A 50 -10.71 -12.08 -6.85
C LYS A 50 -9.45 -12.76 -7.34
N GLU A 51 -9.49 -14.08 -7.30
CA GLU A 51 -8.48 -14.92 -7.92
C GLU A 51 -8.73 -15.00 -9.43
N VAL A 52 -7.68 -14.74 -10.21
CA VAL A 52 -7.68 -14.84 -11.67
C VAL A 52 -6.49 -15.68 -12.14
N VAL A 53 -6.63 -16.24 -13.34
CA VAL A 53 -5.54 -16.90 -14.05
C VAL A 53 -5.14 -16.00 -15.21
N ASP A 54 -4.08 -15.21 -15.02
CA ASP A 54 -3.52 -14.35 -16.06
C ASP A 54 -2.24 -14.99 -16.63
N LYS A 55 -2.14 -15.06 -17.96
CA LYS A 55 -0.97 -15.59 -18.67
C LYS A 55 0.29 -14.72 -18.48
N THR A 56 0.12 -13.48 -18.02
CA THR A 56 1.19 -12.52 -17.78
C THR A 56 1.92 -12.84 -16.47
N LYS A 57 3.04 -13.56 -16.57
CA LYS A 57 3.83 -14.03 -15.41
C LYS A 57 4.36 -12.93 -14.48
N ASN A 58 4.37 -11.67 -14.93
CA ASN A 58 4.96 -10.56 -14.20
C ASN A 58 3.96 -9.80 -13.30
N VAL A 59 2.65 -10.00 -13.49
CA VAL A 59 1.61 -9.36 -12.67
C VAL A 59 1.22 -10.30 -11.54
N VAL A 60 1.38 -9.83 -10.31
CA VAL A 60 1.10 -10.61 -9.09
C VAL A 60 -0.31 -10.31 -8.59
N ALA A 61 -0.62 -9.02 -8.52
CA ALA A 61 -1.92 -8.49 -8.19
C ALA A 61 -2.12 -7.17 -8.93
N TYR A 62 -3.36 -6.74 -9.06
CA TYR A 62 -3.73 -5.42 -9.57
C TYR A 62 -5.11 -5.02 -9.02
N THR A 63 -5.39 -3.71 -8.98
CA THR A 63 -6.65 -3.17 -8.44
C THR A 63 -7.52 -2.59 -9.54
N ILE A 64 -8.82 -2.90 -9.50
CA ILE A 64 -9.85 -2.15 -10.26
C ILE A 64 -10.95 -1.75 -9.28
N GLY A 65 -11.14 -0.44 -9.10
CA GLY A 65 -12.14 0.07 -8.18
C GLY A 65 -11.77 -0.25 -6.72
N ASN A 66 -12.60 -1.05 -6.07
CA ASN A 66 -12.39 -1.58 -4.72
C ASN A 66 -12.07 -3.08 -4.72
N THR A 67 -11.81 -3.66 -5.90
CA THR A 67 -11.50 -5.08 -6.05
C THR A 67 -10.01 -5.28 -6.28
N ILE A 68 -9.39 -6.12 -5.46
CA ILE A 68 -8.03 -6.62 -5.67
C ILE A 68 -8.14 -7.92 -6.47
N TYR A 69 -7.52 -7.94 -7.64
CA TYR A 69 -7.36 -9.13 -8.47
C TYR A 69 -5.98 -9.72 -8.22
N VAL A 70 -5.91 -11.02 -8.00
CA VAL A 70 -4.67 -11.75 -7.72
C VAL A 70 -4.46 -12.80 -8.79
N ASN A 71 -3.29 -12.79 -9.43
CA ASN A 71 -2.89 -13.84 -10.36
C ASN A 71 -2.49 -15.09 -9.57
N SER A 72 -3.44 -15.99 -9.32
CA SER A 72 -3.28 -17.09 -8.35
C SER A 72 -2.00 -17.91 -8.55
N PRO A 73 -1.65 -18.38 -9.77
CA PRO A 73 -0.40 -19.11 -9.99
C PRO A 73 0.86 -18.35 -9.56
N VAL A 74 0.91 -17.03 -9.79
CA VAL A 74 2.09 -16.20 -9.49
C VAL A 74 2.11 -15.74 -8.04
N PHE A 75 0.94 -15.51 -7.44
CA PHE A 75 0.80 -15.09 -6.05
C PHE A 75 1.12 -16.21 -5.09
N TYR A 76 0.48 -17.38 -5.26
CA TYR A 76 0.68 -18.53 -4.39
C TYR A 76 2.03 -19.21 -4.59
N SER A 77 2.77 -18.92 -5.68
CA SER A 77 4.16 -19.34 -5.81
C SER A 77 5.13 -18.51 -4.95
N LYS A 78 4.67 -17.42 -4.32
CA LYS A 78 5.51 -16.59 -3.45
C LYS A 78 5.36 -17.00 -1.99
N ASN A 79 6.37 -16.69 -1.20
CA ASN A 79 6.22 -16.72 0.25
C ASN A 79 5.04 -15.81 0.67
N ILE A 80 4.20 -16.29 1.58
CA ILE A 80 2.97 -15.60 2.00
C ILE A 80 3.22 -14.16 2.47
N ASN A 81 4.31 -13.90 3.21
CA ASN A 81 4.65 -12.54 3.63
C ASN A 81 4.91 -11.63 2.45
N LYS A 82 5.57 -12.13 1.40
CA LYS A 82 5.80 -11.39 0.16
C LYS A 82 4.49 -11.17 -0.60
N GLY A 83 3.59 -12.15 -0.60
CA GLY A 83 2.23 -12.01 -1.13
C GLY A 83 1.47 -10.87 -0.46
N ILE A 84 1.48 -10.81 0.88
CA ILE A 84 0.86 -9.72 1.65
C ILE A 84 1.39 -8.34 1.24
N LEU A 85 2.69 -8.20 0.94
CA LEU A 85 3.23 -6.91 0.48
C LEU A 85 2.64 -6.43 -0.85
N PHE A 86 2.32 -7.36 -1.76
CA PHE A 86 1.58 -7.02 -2.98
C PHE A 86 0.14 -6.64 -2.68
N LEU A 87 -0.53 -7.31 -1.74
CA LEU A 87 -1.88 -6.92 -1.32
C LEU A 87 -1.88 -5.53 -0.66
N LEU A 88 -0.88 -5.19 0.15
CA LEU A 88 -0.75 -3.84 0.71
C LEU A 88 -0.52 -2.78 -0.36
N HIS A 89 0.28 -3.09 -1.39
CA HIS A 89 0.48 -2.21 -2.54
C HIS A 89 -0.87 -1.91 -3.23
N GLU A 90 -1.62 -2.96 -3.55
CA GLU A 90 -2.97 -2.84 -4.14
C GLU A 90 -3.97 -2.13 -3.22
N PHE A 91 -3.86 -2.36 -1.91
CA PHE A 91 -4.72 -1.71 -0.94
C PHE A 91 -4.50 -0.19 -0.88
N ILE A 92 -3.26 0.30 -1.04
CA ILE A 92 -3.00 1.74 -1.15
C ILE A 92 -3.71 2.32 -2.38
N HIS A 93 -3.71 1.61 -3.52
CA HIS A 93 -4.47 2.02 -4.72
C HIS A 93 -5.97 2.14 -4.42
N ILE A 94 -6.54 1.24 -3.62
CA ILE A 94 -7.94 1.35 -3.16
C ILE A 94 -8.14 2.63 -2.35
N LEU A 95 -7.27 2.93 -1.38
CA LEU A 95 -7.37 4.15 -0.56
C LEU A 95 -7.23 5.44 -1.41
N GLN A 96 -6.45 5.37 -2.48
CA GLN A 96 -6.24 6.46 -3.43
C GLN A 96 -7.29 6.50 -4.55
N ASN A 97 -8.21 5.53 -4.63
CA ASN A 97 -9.11 5.39 -5.77
C ASN A 97 -9.95 6.66 -6.00
N SER A 98 -9.59 7.42 -7.03
CA SER A 98 -10.21 8.69 -7.42
C SER A 98 -11.62 8.55 -8.00
N LYS A 99 -12.01 7.34 -8.42
CA LYS A 99 -13.31 7.09 -9.05
C LYS A 99 -14.43 6.91 -8.02
N SER A 100 -14.10 6.65 -6.75
CA SER A 100 -15.10 6.51 -5.68
C SER A 100 -15.13 7.76 -4.82
N PHE A 101 -16.10 8.64 -5.06
CA PHE A 101 -16.26 9.90 -4.30
C PHE A 101 -16.28 9.68 -2.78
N PHE A 102 -16.94 8.61 -2.32
CA PHE A 102 -16.98 8.25 -0.90
C PHE A 102 -15.58 7.93 -0.33
N ILE A 103 -14.79 7.12 -1.03
CA ILE A 103 -13.43 6.76 -0.63
C ILE A 103 -12.52 8.00 -0.66
N VAL A 104 -12.60 8.80 -1.73
CA VAL A 104 -11.81 10.02 -1.87
C VAL A 104 -12.02 10.97 -0.70
N ASN A 105 -13.27 11.21 -0.31
CA ASN A 105 -13.56 12.13 0.79
C ASN A 105 -13.06 11.61 2.15
N LYS A 106 -13.04 10.29 2.35
CA LYS A 106 -12.64 9.67 3.62
C LYS A 106 -11.11 9.55 3.76
N PHE A 107 -10.39 9.40 2.65
CA PHE A 107 -8.96 9.15 2.61
C PHE A 107 -8.16 10.18 1.80
N ASN A 108 -8.65 11.43 1.70
CA ASN A 108 -7.95 12.50 0.99
C ASN A 108 -6.57 12.82 1.61
N ASP A 109 -6.38 12.52 2.89
CA ASP A 109 -5.10 12.64 3.58
C ASP A 109 -4.02 11.70 3.04
N ILE A 110 -4.37 10.49 2.56
CA ILE A 110 -3.44 9.62 1.84
C ILE A 110 -2.98 10.31 0.55
N LYS A 111 -3.91 10.86 -0.25
CA LYS A 111 -3.57 11.57 -1.49
C LYS A 111 -2.73 12.82 -1.25
N ASN A 112 -3.05 13.58 -0.20
CA ASN A 112 -2.30 14.76 0.18
C ASN A 112 -0.88 14.37 0.64
N THR A 113 -0.75 13.28 1.39
CA THR A 113 0.55 12.76 1.81
C THR A 113 1.36 12.30 0.60
N GLU A 114 0.78 11.48 -0.27
CA GLU A 114 1.36 11.04 -1.53
C GLU A 114 1.87 12.22 -2.38
N ALA A 115 1.04 13.24 -2.59
CA ALA A 115 1.41 14.42 -3.36
C ALA A 115 2.61 15.18 -2.76
N ARG A 116 2.68 15.26 -1.43
CA ARG A 116 3.82 15.89 -0.72
C ARG A 116 5.09 15.06 -0.87
N LEU A 117 5.00 13.74 -0.74
CA LEU A 117 6.12 12.82 -0.97
C LEU A 117 6.61 12.92 -2.42
N TYR A 118 5.68 12.95 -3.39
CA TYR A 118 5.98 13.11 -4.80
C TYR A 118 6.72 14.41 -5.08
N SER A 119 6.22 15.53 -4.60
CA SER A 119 6.88 16.83 -4.77
C SER A 119 8.27 16.84 -4.14
N LEU A 120 8.44 16.24 -2.96
CA LEU A 120 9.75 16.12 -2.30
C LEU A 120 10.71 15.30 -3.16
N VAL A 121 10.32 14.10 -3.57
CA VAL A 121 11.16 13.18 -4.36
C VAL A 121 11.52 13.82 -5.68
N GLN A 122 10.54 14.32 -6.45
CA GLN A 122 10.75 14.92 -7.76
C GLN A 122 11.78 16.06 -7.73
N LYS A 123 11.74 16.92 -6.70
CA LYS A 123 12.69 18.03 -6.52
C LYS A 123 14.11 17.58 -6.16
N ASN A 124 14.27 16.36 -5.67
CA ASN A 124 15.53 15.84 -5.15
C ASN A 124 16.04 14.61 -5.89
N LEU A 125 15.45 14.25 -7.04
CA LEU A 125 15.95 13.17 -7.88
C LEU A 125 17.37 13.48 -8.38
N ILE A 126 18.23 12.46 -8.35
CA ILE A 126 19.53 12.44 -9.03
C ILE A 126 19.59 11.34 -10.09
N LYS A 127 18.67 10.38 -10.05
CA LYS A 127 18.42 9.35 -11.08
C LYS A 127 16.95 9.42 -11.54
N PRO A 128 16.58 8.76 -12.66
CA PRO A 128 15.20 8.76 -13.13
C PRO A 128 14.21 8.29 -12.06
N TYR A 129 13.00 8.86 -12.09
CA TYR A 129 11.95 8.55 -11.12
C TYR A 129 11.57 7.06 -11.08
N SER A 130 11.62 6.37 -12.22
CA SER A 130 11.36 4.93 -12.28
C SER A 130 12.40 4.10 -11.53
N VAL A 131 13.65 4.53 -11.51
CA VAL A 131 14.71 3.91 -10.70
C VAL A 131 14.42 4.11 -9.23
N PHE A 132 14.00 5.31 -8.81
CA PHE A 132 13.61 5.56 -7.42
C PHE A 132 12.51 4.61 -6.94
N LEU A 133 11.50 4.33 -7.75
CA LEU A 133 10.37 3.48 -7.33
C LEU A 133 10.65 1.97 -7.37
N THR A 134 11.58 1.53 -8.22
CA THR A 134 11.70 0.10 -8.56
C THR A 134 13.11 -0.47 -8.43
N GLY A 135 14.11 0.37 -8.15
CA GLY A 135 15.53 0.01 -8.15
C GLY A 135 16.13 -0.30 -9.51
N LYS A 136 15.36 -0.16 -10.60
CA LYS A 136 15.80 -0.43 -11.98
C LYS A 136 15.21 0.58 -12.95
N ASN A 137 15.86 0.75 -14.09
CA ASN A 137 15.34 1.62 -15.14
C ASN A 137 14.14 0.96 -15.81
N GLN A 138 12.93 1.44 -15.50
CA GLN A 138 11.68 0.96 -16.11
C GLN A 138 10.95 2.12 -16.80
N ASN A 139 10.18 1.78 -17.83
CA ASN A 139 9.25 2.71 -18.44
C ASN A 139 7.94 2.70 -17.62
N LEU A 140 7.89 3.51 -16.56
CA LEU A 140 6.67 3.70 -15.76
C LEU A 140 5.77 4.74 -16.44
N HIS A 141 4.46 4.47 -16.48
CA HIS A 141 3.47 5.36 -17.10
C HIS A 141 3.24 6.64 -16.28
N SER A 142 2.50 7.59 -16.87
CA SER A 142 2.15 8.93 -16.37
C SER A 142 1.47 9.04 -14.99
N SER A 143 1.15 7.94 -14.31
CA SER A 143 0.50 7.92 -12.99
C SER A 143 1.48 7.95 -11.81
N GLY A 144 2.78 8.13 -12.04
CA GLY A 144 3.82 8.00 -11.01
C GLY A 144 3.60 8.80 -9.72
N LYS A 145 2.75 9.83 -9.73
CA LYS A 145 2.32 10.53 -8.52
C LYS A 145 1.66 9.61 -7.49
N ASP A 146 0.93 8.58 -7.89
CA ASP A 146 0.15 7.72 -6.99
C ASP A 146 0.91 6.46 -6.53
N GLU A 147 2.20 6.35 -6.86
CA GLU A 147 2.95 5.10 -6.74
C GLU A 147 3.99 5.08 -5.60
N ILE A 148 4.31 6.20 -4.97
CA ILE A 148 5.33 6.26 -3.92
C ILE A 148 4.94 5.40 -2.72
N LEU A 149 3.75 5.62 -2.17
CA LEU A 149 3.30 4.83 -1.02
C LEU A 149 3.08 3.36 -1.41
N THR A 150 2.66 3.06 -2.64
CA THR A 150 2.44 1.68 -3.11
C THR A 150 3.79 0.94 -3.20
N TYR A 151 4.84 1.55 -3.77
CA TYR A 151 6.19 0.97 -3.82
C TYR A 151 6.91 0.99 -2.46
N GLN A 152 6.51 1.84 -1.53
CA GLN A 152 6.94 1.75 -0.14
C GLN A 152 6.45 0.45 0.51
N MET A 153 5.24 -0.02 0.19
CA MET A 153 4.67 -1.22 0.82
C MET A 153 5.48 -2.48 0.48
N ASN A 154 5.93 -2.60 -0.76
CA ASN A 154 6.71 -3.74 -1.23
C ASN A 154 8.24 -3.54 -1.15
N ASN A 155 8.70 -2.48 -0.46
CA ASN A 155 10.11 -2.17 -0.22
C ASN A 155 10.92 -2.00 -1.52
N SER A 156 10.34 -1.36 -2.53
CA SER A 156 10.98 -1.18 -3.84
C SER A 156 11.67 0.18 -4.01
N ILE A 157 11.59 1.06 -3.01
CA ILE A 157 12.20 2.39 -3.07
C ILE A 157 13.73 2.29 -3.02
N ASP A 158 14.39 2.86 -4.02
CA ASP A 158 15.83 3.06 -4.07
C ASP A 158 16.22 4.46 -3.57
N TRP A 159 16.64 4.53 -2.31
CA TRP A 159 17.09 5.77 -1.68
C TRP A 159 18.38 6.35 -2.32
N SER A 160 19.13 5.57 -3.10
CA SER A 160 20.31 6.06 -3.84
C SER A 160 19.93 6.88 -5.08
N ALA A 161 18.64 6.96 -5.42
CA ALA A 161 18.12 7.73 -6.55
C ALA A 161 17.78 9.19 -6.22
N VAL A 162 17.90 9.59 -4.96
CA VAL A 162 17.63 10.96 -4.47
C VAL A 162 18.83 11.55 -3.74
N LYS A 163 18.86 12.88 -3.61
CA LYS A 163 19.88 13.61 -2.84
C LYS A 163 19.89 13.16 -1.37
N GLU A 164 21.08 13.19 -0.76
CA GLU A 164 21.25 13.02 0.68
C GLU A 164 20.35 14.00 1.48
N GLY A 165 19.84 13.57 2.62
CA GLY A 165 18.88 14.35 3.42
C GLY A 165 17.41 14.25 2.95
N THR A 166 17.14 13.66 1.77
CA THR A 166 15.76 13.52 1.26
C THR A 166 14.98 12.49 2.05
N LYS A 167 15.62 11.39 2.47
CA LYS A 167 14.99 10.31 3.22
C LYS A 167 14.47 10.80 4.58
N GLU A 168 15.22 11.64 5.26
CA GLU A 168 14.84 12.22 6.55
C GLU A 168 13.61 13.12 6.39
N LYS A 169 13.60 13.98 5.37
CA LYS A 169 12.44 14.82 5.03
C LYS A 169 11.22 14.00 4.65
N TYR A 170 11.41 12.90 3.92
CA TYR A 170 10.35 11.96 3.56
C TYR A 170 9.72 11.35 4.82
N ILE A 171 10.54 10.87 5.75
CA ILE A 171 10.09 10.34 7.05
C ILE A 171 9.34 11.40 7.85
N GLN A 172 9.79 12.67 7.82
CA GLN A 172 9.07 13.76 8.49
C GLN A 172 7.68 14.00 7.89
N ILE A 173 7.53 13.90 6.57
CA ILE A 173 6.20 13.98 5.92
C ILE A 173 5.30 12.83 6.42
N LEU A 174 5.83 11.59 6.47
CA LEU A 174 5.08 10.45 7.01
C LEU A 174 4.69 10.67 8.47
N LYS A 175 5.59 11.19 9.32
CA LYS A 175 5.30 11.50 10.74
C LYS A 175 4.19 12.54 10.87
N GLN A 176 4.31 13.64 10.12
CA GLN A 176 3.34 14.73 10.13
C GLN A 176 1.95 14.31 9.64
N SER A 177 1.88 13.30 8.76
CA SER A 177 0.62 12.78 8.26
C SER A 177 -0.24 12.13 9.37
N LYS A 178 0.40 11.58 10.41
CA LYS A 178 -0.24 10.79 11.49
C LYS A 178 -1.01 9.55 11.00
N LEU A 179 -0.86 9.17 9.73
CA LEU A 179 -1.58 8.04 9.12
C LEU A 179 -0.89 6.71 9.41
N PHE A 180 0.42 6.72 9.64
CA PHE A 180 1.26 5.53 9.69
C PHE A 180 1.81 5.22 11.08
N ASN A 181 1.93 3.94 11.40
CA ASN A 181 2.55 3.44 12.63
C ASN A 181 4.06 3.28 12.46
N LEU A 182 4.79 4.39 12.36
CA LEU A 182 6.22 4.39 11.99
C LEU A 182 7.15 3.71 13.01
N ASN A 183 6.65 3.38 14.21
CA ASN A 183 7.40 2.65 15.21
C ASN A 183 7.36 1.12 15.02
N SER A 184 6.53 0.63 14.08
CA SER A 184 6.36 -0.80 13.85
C SER A 184 7.57 -1.44 13.16
N ASN A 185 7.66 -2.76 13.27
CA ASN A 185 8.68 -3.55 12.57
C ASN A 185 8.58 -3.43 11.06
N PHE A 186 7.38 -3.18 10.52
CA PHE A 186 7.16 -2.94 9.10
C PHE A 186 7.94 -1.72 8.61
N TRP A 187 7.82 -0.59 9.31
CA TRP A 187 8.45 0.67 8.94
C TRP A 187 9.95 0.69 9.25
N LYS A 188 10.38 0.19 10.42
CA LYS A 188 11.80 0.10 10.80
C LYS A 188 12.70 -0.60 9.77
N LYS A 189 12.13 -1.49 8.96
CA LYS A 189 12.85 -2.22 7.89
C LYS A 189 12.92 -1.48 6.55
N ARG A 190 12.16 -0.39 6.39
CA ARG A 190 11.92 0.27 5.09
C ARG A 190 12.34 1.75 5.04
N ILE A 191 12.36 2.41 6.21
CA ILE A 191 12.75 3.82 6.36
C ILE A 191 13.97 3.95 7.26
#